data_AF-A0A7S0FWF5-F1
#
_entry.id   AF-A0A7S0FWF5-F1
#
_cell.length_a   1.000
_cell.length_b   1.000
_cell.length_c   1.000
_cell.angle_alpha   90.00
_cell.angle_beta   90.00
_cell.angle_gamma   90.00
#
_symmetry.space_group_name_H-M   'P 1'
#
loop_
_entity.id
_entity.type
_entity.pdbx_description
1 polymer ?
#
loop_
_entity_poly.entity_id
_entity_poly.type
_entity_poly.pdbx_seq_one_letter_code
_entity_poly.pdbx_strand_id
1 'polypeptide(L)'
;QKALPLALPPVPKKEKKEKKEHRHHRDGPEGDREARDLRRLFKQGQKYLTPPTSDATRAFYESLFQENEDSVIAVRYCVEHGILPLKEHMRILKKYEATKAKERQLLERRAIEKARNRQQAMRVQKTIRKGG
;
A
#
# COMPACT_ATOMS: atom_id res chain seq x y z
N GLN A 1 34.28 -29.43 25.38
CA GLN A 1 33.03 -28.89 24.79
C GLN A 1 33.33 -28.43 23.37
N LYS A 2 32.85 -29.13 22.34
CA LYS A 2 32.79 -28.62 20.97
C LYS A 2 31.51 -29.13 20.33
N ALA A 3 30.59 -28.21 20.09
CA ALA A 3 29.29 -28.47 19.49
C ALA A 3 29.45 -28.73 17.98
N LEU A 4 28.73 -29.74 17.49
CA LEU A 4 28.54 -30.02 16.07
C LEU A 4 27.57 -28.98 15.48
N PRO A 5 27.88 -28.34 14.32
CA PRO A 5 26.92 -27.48 13.64
C PRO A 5 25.91 -28.31 12.85
N LEU A 6 24.63 -28.20 13.20
CA LEU A 6 23.50 -28.72 12.43
C LEU A 6 23.36 -27.87 11.14
N ALA A 7 23.91 -28.36 10.03
CA ALA A 7 23.69 -27.76 8.71
C ALA A 7 22.34 -28.22 8.14
N LEU A 8 21.40 -27.28 8.01
CA LEU A 8 20.13 -27.46 7.31
C LEU A 8 20.38 -27.72 5.81
N PRO A 9 19.66 -28.66 5.17
CA PRO A 9 19.76 -28.87 3.73
C PRO A 9 19.15 -27.70 2.93
N PRO A 10 19.70 -27.36 1.74
CA PRO A 10 19.23 -26.25 0.93
C PRO A 10 17.86 -26.53 0.31
N VAL A 11 16.90 -25.65 0.59
CA VAL A 11 15.54 -25.69 0.02
C VAL A 11 15.60 -25.31 -1.46
N PRO A 12 15.05 -26.12 -2.38
CA PRO A 12 15.10 -25.82 -3.81
C PRO A 12 14.20 -24.64 -4.18
N LYS A 13 14.79 -23.68 -4.89
CA LYS A 13 14.11 -22.53 -5.54
C LYS A 13 13.11 -23.06 -6.57
N LYS A 14 11.82 -22.96 -6.27
CA LYS A 14 10.75 -23.31 -7.21
C LYS A 14 10.46 -22.10 -8.11
N GLU A 15 10.78 -22.28 -9.39
CA GLU A 15 10.59 -21.33 -10.47
C GLU A 15 9.13 -20.88 -10.61
N LYS A 16 8.97 -19.57 -10.84
CA LYS A 16 7.71 -18.88 -11.05
C LYS A 16 7.25 -19.10 -12.50
N LYS A 17 6.30 -20.02 -12.70
CA LYS A 17 5.65 -20.25 -14.00
C LYS A 17 4.50 -19.28 -14.19
N GLU A 18 4.72 -18.26 -15.02
CA GLU A 18 3.67 -17.43 -15.63
C GLU A 18 2.73 -18.26 -16.54
N LYS A 19 1.58 -17.64 -16.87
CA LYS A 19 0.59 -17.97 -17.94
C LYS A 19 -0.63 -18.75 -17.38
N LYS A 20 -1.89 -18.33 -17.58
CA LYS A 20 -2.51 -17.68 -18.74
C LYS A 20 -3.90 -17.11 -18.36
N GLU A 21 -4.17 -15.85 -18.73
CA GLU A 21 -5.54 -15.30 -18.73
C GLU A 21 -6.44 -16.12 -19.67
N HIS A 22 -7.64 -16.48 -19.22
CA HIS A 22 -8.75 -16.80 -20.10
C HIS A 22 -9.78 -15.69 -19.99
N ARG A 23 -9.75 -14.77 -20.97
CA ARG A 23 -10.83 -13.81 -21.19
C ARG A 23 -12.04 -14.58 -21.68
N HIS A 24 -13.19 -14.37 -21.05
CA HIS A 24 -14.48 -14.76 -21.60
C HIS A 24 -15.27 -13.46 -21.78
N HIS A 25 -15.31 -12.96 -23.02
CA HIS A 25 -16.18 -11.84 -23.39
C HIS A 25 -17.60 -12.41 -23.45
N ARG A 26 -18.45 -12.00 -22.52
CA ARG A 26 -19.91 -12.19 -22.62
C ARG A 26 -20.53 -10.81 -22.48
N ASP A 27 -21.01 -10.29 -23.60
CA ASP A 27 -21.79 -9.07 -23.68
C ASP A 27 -23.15 -9.29 -22.98
N GLY A 28 -23.22 -8.84 -21.72
CA GLY A 28 -24.43 -8.81 -20.91
C GLY A 28 -25.10 -7.42 -20.93
N PRO A 29 -26.41 -7.34 -20.66
CA PRO A 29 -27.22 -6.14 -20.83
C PRO A 29 -26.76 -4.98 -19.93
N GLU A 30 -26.82 -3.74 -20.45
CA GLU A 30 -26.21 -2.56 -19.83
C GLU A 30 -26.76 -2.20 -18.43
N GLY A 31 -27.95 -2.68 -18.06
CA GLY A 31 -28.51 -2.52 -16.70
C GLY A 31 -27.81 -3.35 -15.60
N ASP A 32 -27.02 -4.35 -15.97
CA ASP A 32 -26.30 -5.26 -15.04
C ASP A 32 -24.87 -4.76 -14.71
N ARG A 33 -24.38 -3.75 -15.45
CA ARG A 33 -23.03 -3.18 -15.22
C ARG A 33 -22.94 -2.41 -13.91
N GLU A 34 -24.00 -1.71 -13.51
CA GLU A 34 -24.04 -0.93 -12.26
C GLU A 34 -24.31 -1.78 -11.01
N ALA A 35 -24.94 -2.95 -11.17
CA ALA A 35 -25.18 -3.92 -10.09
C ALA A 35 -23.93 -4.76 -9.78
N ARG A 36 -23.03 -4.91 -10.75
CA ARG A 36 -21.77 -5.65 -10.61
C ARG A 36 -20.60 -4.81 -10.11
N ASP A 37 -20.80 -3.51 -9.88
CA ASP A 37 -19.74 -2.68 -9.32
C ASP A 37 -19.61 -2.93 -7.81
N LEU A 38 -18.82 -3.95 -7.47
CA LEU A 38 -18.46 -4.33 -6.10
C LEU A 38 -17.86 -3.17 -5.29
N ARG A 39 -17.43 -2.08 -5.95
CA ARG A 39 -16.96 -0.86 -5.31
C ARG A 39 -18.05 -0.15 -4.51
N ARG A 40 -19.34 -0.36 -4.83
CA ARG A 40 -20.47 0.17 -4.05
C ARG A 40 -20.56 -0.43 -2.65
N LEU A 41 -19.97 -1.62 -2.45
CA LEU A 41 -19.92 -2.34 -1.17
C LEU A 41 -18.64 -2.03 -0.39
N PHE A 42 -17.77 -1.16 -0.90
CA PHE A 42 -16.51 -0.84 -0.25
C PHE A 42 -16.74 -0.09 1.05
N LYS A 43 -16.02 -0.51 2.08
CA LYS A 43 -15.95 0.24 3.34
C LYS A 43 -15.24 1.57 3.09
N GLN A 44 -15.49 2.54 3.97
CA GLN A 44 -14.81 3.83 3.89
C GLN A 44 -13.28 3.64 3.91
N GLY A 45 -12.57 4.18 2.93
CA GLY A 45 -11.11 4.02 2.78
C GLY A 45 -10.66 2.74 2.07
N GLN A 46 -11.56 1.81 1.76
CA GLN A 46 -11.26 0.63 0.95
C GLN A 46 -11.08 1.03 -0.52
N LYS A 47 -9.98 0.58 -1.11
CA LYS A 47 -9.60 0.85 -2.51
C LYS A 47 -9.60 -0.41 -3.35
N TYR A 48 -9.36 -1.56 -2.70
CA TYR A 48 -9.18 -2.85 -3.34
C TYR A 48 -10.21 -3.84 -2.85
N LEU A 49 -10.46 -4.87 -3.67
CA LEU A 49 -11.27 -6.01 -3.26
C LEU A 49 -10.62 -6.72 -2.07
N THR A 50 -11.45 -7.26 -1.18
CA THR A 50 -10.96 -8.01 -0.03
C THR A 50 -10.29 -9.30 -0.49
N PRO A 51 -9.00 -9.52 -0.16
CA PRO A 51 -8.26 -10.68 -0.61
C PRO A 51 -8.79 -11.96 0.05
N PRO A 52 -8.68 -13.12 -0.65
CA PRO A 52 -9.11 -14.40 -0.10
C PRO A 52 -8.26 -14.80 1.11
N THR A 53 -8.82 -15.63 2.01
CA THR A 53 -8.13 -16.08 3.23
C THR A 53 -6.88 -16.91 2.96
N SER A 54 -6.76 -17.52 1.78
CA SER A 54 -5.58 -18.26 1.35
C SER A 54 -4.40 -17.37 0.91
N ASP A 55 -4.60 -16.05 0.84
CA ASP A 55 -3.54 -15.13 0.43
C ASP A 55 -2.51 -14.94 1.56
N ALA A 56 -1.24 -15.24 1.26
CA ALA A 56 -0.16 -15.12 2.23
C ALA A 56 0.10 -13.68 2.66
N THR A 57 -0.14 -12.69 1.78
CA THR A 57 0.01 -11.27 2.09
C THR A 57 -1.04 -10.84 3.10
N ARG A 58 -2.28 -11.31 2.93
CA ARG A 58 -3.36 -11.10 3.91
C ARG A 58 -2.99 -11.66 5.27
N ALA A 59 -2.61 -12.94 5.33
CA ALA A 59 -2.25 -13.60 6.59
C ALA A 59 -1.11 -12.86 7.31
N PHE A 60 -0.11 -12.38 6.57
CA PHE A 60 1.01 -11.62 7.12
C PHE A 60 0.57 -10.28 7.73
N TYR A 61 -0.24 -9.49 7.04
CA TYR A 61 -0.68 -8.19 7.58
C TYR A 61 -1.73 -8.33 8.68
N GLU A 62 -2.56 -9.38 8.65
CA GLU A 62 -3.45 -9.72 9.76
C GLU A 62 -2.65 -10.08 11.01
N SER A 63 -1.63 -10.94 10.91
CA SER A 63 -0.79 -11.27 12.05
C SER A 63 -0.02 -10.05 12.56
N LEU A 64 0.51 -9.23 11.64
CA LEU A 64 1.20 -7.99 12.00
C LEU A 64 0.28 -6.99 12.71
N PHE A 65 -0.98 -6.91 12.29
CA PHE A 65 -1.98 -6.06 12.96
C PHE A 65 -2.33 -6.59 14.35
N GLN A 66 -2.42 -7.91 14.50
CA GLN A 66 -2.73 -8.57 15.77
C GLN A 66 -1.58 -8.45 16.78
N GLU A 67 -0.33 -8.48 16.31
CA GLU A 67 0.86 -8.21 17.14
C GLU A 67 1.03 -6.73 17.44
N ASN A 68 0.74 -5.86 16.47
CA ASN A 68 0.92 -4.41 16.59
C ASN A 68 -0.16 -3.64 15.81
N GLU A 69 -1.20 -3.24 16.53
CA GLU A 69 -2.33 -2.46 15.99
C GLU A 69 -1.95 -1.04 15.55
N ASP A 70 -0.76 -0.56 15.91
CA ASP A 70 -0.22 0.76 15.53
C ASP A 70 0.72 0.69 14.32
N SER A 71 0.96 -0.51 13.77
CA SER A 71 1.75 -0.68 12.56
C SER A 71 1.09 0.03 11.37
N VAL A 72 1.70 1.12 10.91
CA VAL A 72 1.18 1.95 9.81
C VAL A 72 0.91 1.15 8.54
N ILE A 73 1.78 0.18 8.23
CA ILE A 73 1.64 -0.65 7.03
C ILE A 73 0.49 -1.64 7.16
N ALA A 74 0.29 -2.23 8.35
CA ALA A 74 -0.80 -3.15 8.62
C ALA A 74 -2.14 -2.41 8.61
N VAL A 75 -2.23 -1.28 9.34
CA VAL A 75 -3.40 -0.40 9.35
C VAL A 75 -3.79 0.02 7.94
N ARG A 76 -2.82 0.47 7.13
CA ARG A 76 -3.08 0.83 5.73
C ARG A 76 -3.62 -0.35 4.94
N TYR A 77 -2.97 -1.51 5.03
CA TYR A 77 -3.37 -2.69 4.28
C TYR A 77 -4.78 -3.16 4.65
N CYS A 78 -5.07 -3.26 5.95
CA CYS A 78 -6.37 -3.66 6.50
C CYS A 78 -7.51 -2.71 6.07
N VAL A 79 -7.29 -1.39 6.08
CA VAL A 79 -8.28 -0.40 5.62
C VAL A 79 -8.47 -0.47 4.11
N GLU A 80 -7.38 -0.45 3.33
CA GLU A 80 -7.45 -0.38 1.86
C GLU A 80 -8.03 -1.65 1.22
N HIS A 81 -7.94 -2.80 1.90
CA HIS A 81 -8.50 -4.07 1.45
C HIS A 81 -9.79 -4.47 2.21
N GLY A 82 -10.21 -3.70 3.21
CA GLY A 82 -11.45 -3.94 3.95
C GLY A 82 -11.50 -5.26 4.72
N ILE A 83 -10.36 -5.77 5.17
CA ILE A 83 -10.19 -7.11 5.77
C ILE A 83 -10.88 -7.22 7.14
N LEU A 84 -10.81 -6.16 7.94
CA LEU A 84 -11.31 -6.16 9.32
C LEU A 84 -12.83 -6.01 9.39
N PRO A 85 -13.48 -6.50 10.45
CA PRO A 85 -14.91 -6.27 10.69
C PRO A 85 -15.20 -4.77 10.91
N LEU A 86 -16.46 -4.36 10.68
CA LEU A 86 -16.86 -2.94 10.67
C LEU A 86 -16.46 -2.18 11.94
N LYS A 87 -16.57 -2.81 13.11
CA LYS A 87 -16.23 -2.21 14.41
C LYS A 87 -14.75 -1.86 14.53
N GLU A 88 -13.87 -2.77 14.12
CA GLU A 88 -12.41 -2.54 14.13
C GLU A 88 -12.00 -1.57 13.04
N HIS A 89 -12.59 -1.72 11.85
CA HIS A 89 -12.38 -0.82 10.72
C HIS A 89 -12.59 0.64 11.11
N MET A 90 -13.70 0.96 11.79
CA MET A 90 -13.99 2.31 12.27
C MET A 90 -12.97 2.83 13.30
N ARG A 91 -12.41 1.96 14.14
CA ARG A 91 -11.36 2.34 15.11
C ARG A 91 -10.07 2.71 14.40
N ILE A 92 -9.64 1.89 13.44
CA ILE A 92 -8.36 2.10 12.75
C ILE A 92 -8.43 3.14 11.64
N LEU A 93 -9.62 3.41 11.10
CA LEU A 93 -9.82 4.41 10.05
C LEU A 93 -9.34 5.80 10.49
N LYS A 94 -9.60 6.19 11.74
CA LYS A 94 -9.09 7.44 12.30
C LYS A 94 -7.56 7.50 12.30
N LYS A 95 -6.90 6.40 12.67
CA LYS A 95 -5.42 6.30 12.66
C LYS A 95 -4.89 6.36 11.22
N TYR A 96 -5.56 5.68 10.29
CA TYR A 96 -5.21 5.69 8.87
C TYR A 96 -5.28 7.11 8.28
N GLU A 97 -6.38 7.82 8.52
CA GLU A 97 -6.57 9.21 8.04
C GLU A 97 -5.51 10.15 8.62
N ALA A 98 -5.24 10.07 9.92
CA ALA A 98 -4.20 10.87 10.55
C ALA A 98 -2.81 10.60 9.95
N THR A 99 -2.50 9.34 9.67
CA THR A 99 -1.22 8.95 9.07
C THR A 99 -1.12 9.44 7.63
N LYS A 100 -2.20 9.30 6.85
CA LYS A 100 -2.28 9.84 5.48
C LYS A 100 -2.16 11.36 5.42
N ALA A 101 -2.73 12.07 6.39
CA ALA A 101 -2.59 13.52 6.49
C ALA A 101 -1.12 13.92 6.75
N LYS A 102 -0.45 13.25 7.70
CA LYS A 102 0.97 13.46 7.98
C LYS A 102 1.87 13.17 6.78
N GLU A 103 1.63 12.06 6.07
CA GLU A 103 2.33 11.72 4.83
C GLU A 103 2.20 12.84 3.79
N ARG A 104 0.98 13.36 3.60
CA ARG A 104 0.70 14.45 2.65
C ARG A 104 1.45 15.73 3.01
N GLN A 105 1.40 16.13 4.28
CA GLN A 105 2.10 17.32 4.77
C GLN A 105 3.62 17.21 4.59
N LEU A 106 4.19 16.03 4.85
CA LEU A 106 5.62 15.79 4.65
C LEU A 106 6.03 15.90 3.18
N LEU A 107 5.22 15.34 2.28
CA LEU A 107 5.44 15.43 0.84
C LEU A 107 5.36 16.88 0.35
N GLU A 108 4.38 17.64 0.81
CA GLU A 108 4.21 19.06 0.50
C GLU A 108 5.40 19.88 0.99
N ARG A 109 5.81 19.69 2.25
CA ARG A 109 6.99 20.36 2.81
C ARG A 109 8.26 20.09 2.00
N ARG A 110 8.48 18.82 1.61
CA ARG A 110 9.61 18.44 0.75
C ARG A 110 9.54 19.10 -0.63
N ALA A 111 8.35 19.21 -1.22
CA ALA A 111 8.17 19.89 -2.50
C ALA A 111 8.49 21.39 -2.42
N ILE A 112 8.03 22.05 -1.36
CA ILE A 112 8.31 23.47 -1.08
C ILE A 112 9.81 23.70 -0.89
N GLU A 113 10.47 22.87 -0.07
CA GLU A 113 11.91 22.97 0.17
C GLU A 113 12.71 22.79 -1.12
N LYS A 114 12.36 21.79 -1.92
CA LYS A 114 12.98 21.55 -3.23
C LYS A 114 12.80 22.72 -4.18
N ALA A 115 11.60 23.32 -4.22
CA ALA A 115 11.33 24.50 -5.03
C ALA A 115 12.15 25.71 -4.57
N ARG A 116 12.25 25.93 -3.25
CA ARG A 116 13.06 26.99 -2.65
C ARG A 116 14.53 26.84 -3.01
N ASN A 117 15.10 25.66 -2.82
CA ASN A 117 16.51 25.38 -3.13
C ASN A 117 16.79 25.55 -4.63
N ARG A 118 15.87 25.12 -5.51
CA ARG A 118 15.98 25.36 -6.96
C ARG A 118 15.97 26.85 -7.31
N GLN A 119 15.09 27.63 -6.69
CA GLN A 119 15.04 29.08 -6.91
C GLN A 119 16.33 29.77 -6.44
N GLN A 120 16.86 29.38 -5.29
CA GLN A 120 18.13 29.92 -4.78
C GLN A 120 19.30 29.61 -5.73
N ALA A 121 19.41 28.36 -6.22
CA ALA A 121 20.44 27.98 -7.18
C ALA A 121 20.35 28.81 -8.49
N MET A 122 19.14 29.01 -9.01
CA MET A 122 18.92 29.82 -10.22
C MET A 122 19.30 31.30 -9.99
N ARG A 123 19.03 31.85 -8.80
CA ARG A 123 19.41 33.23 -8.46
C ARG A 123 20.93 33.39 -8.41
N VAL A 124 21.65 32.45 -7.78
CA VAL A 124 23.13 32.46 -7.68
C VAL A 124 23.77 32.36 -9.06
N GLN A 125 23.28 31.47 -9.93
CA GLN A 125 23.80 31.37 -11.31
C GLN A 125 23.59 32.66 -12.11
N LYS A 126 22.44 33.33 -11.93
CA LYS A 126 22.13 34.59 -12.61
C LYS A 126 23.01 35.74 -12.14
N THR A 127 23.39 35.78 -10.87
CA THR A 127 24.32 36.80 -10.34
C THR A 127 25.74 36.58 -10.85
N ILE A 128 26.20 35.34 -10.94
CA ILE A 128 27.56 35.01 -11.45
C ILE A 128 27.69 35.41 -12.93
N ARG A 129 26.68 35.14 -13.77
CA ARG A 129 26.72 35.44 -15.21
C ARG A 129 26.63 36.93 -15.58
N LYS A 130 26.25 37.81 -14.66
CA LYS A 130 26.11 39.26 -14.91
C LYS A 130 27.33 40.08 -14.45
N GLY A 131 28.25 39.47 -13.71
CA GLY A 131 29.38 40.17 -13.06
C GLY A 131 30.76 39.82 -13.63
N GLY A 132 30.84 39.08 -14.73
CA GLY A 132 32.05 38.82 -15.50
C GLY A 132 31.84 39.23 -16.95
#